data_AF-A0A317IWT6-F1
#
_entry.id   AF-A0A317IWT6-F1
#
_cell.length_a   1.000
_cell.length_b   1.000
_cell.length_c   1.000
_cell.angle_alpha   90.00
_cell.angle_beta   90.00
_cell.angle_gamma   90.00
#
_symmetry.space_group_name_H-M   'P 1'
#
loop_
_entity.id
_entity.type
_entity.pdbx_description
1 polymer ?
#
loop_
_entity_poly.entity_id
_entity_poly.type
_entity_poly.pdbx_seq_one_letter_code
_entity_poly.pdbx_strand_id
1 'polypeptide(L)'
;MNAPREEISLSLRRRLEEAQAAYQRATTEYRRLTSISAATEHPEDPGLVDGTFALRQAMRLHRHARLKYERALKEFTDFILSGKMPPGPQA
;
A
#
# COMPACT_ATOMS: atom_id res chain seq x y z
N MET A 1 23.91 9.66 -24.80
CA MET A 1 23.74 9.46 -23.34
C MET A 1 22.30 9.79 -22.98
N ASN A 2 21.49 8.79 -22.61
CA ASN A 2 20.06 8.93 -22.23
C ASN A 2 19.85 8.84 -20.69
N ALA A 3 20.94 9.00 -19.92
CA ALA A 3 21.04 8.74 -18.47
C ALA A 3 19.90 9.29 -17.59
N PRO A 4 19.43 10.55 -17.73
CA PRO A 4 18.46 11.09 -16.78
C PRO A 4 17.08 10.42 -16.86
N ARG A 5 16.67 9.93 -18.04
CA ARG A 5 15.36 9.26 -18.19
C ARG A 5 15.38 7.87 -17.56
N GLU A 6 16.50 7.17 -17.73
CA GLU A 6 16.67 5.82 -17.22
C GLU A 6 16.74 5.81 -15.69
N GLU A 7 17.49 6.74 -15.09
CA GLU A 7 17.58 6.92 -13.64
C GLU A 7 16.20 7.24 -13.01
N ILE A 8 15.43 8.14 -13.63
CA ILE A 8 14.07 8.46 -13.16
C ILE A 8 13.16 7.23 -13.28
N SER A 9 13.26 6.47 -14.37
CA SER A 9 12.47 5.25 -14.56
C SER A 9 12.77 4.19 -13.48
N LEU A 10 14.04 4.00 -13.13
CA LEU A 10 14.48 3.07 -12.10
C LEU A 10 14.02 3.51 -10.72
N SER A 11 14.11 4.80 -10.42
CA SER A 11 13.61 5.37 -9.16
C SER A 11 12.10 5.19 -9.01
N LEU A 12 11.32 5.48 -10.06
CA LEU A 12 9.87 5.28 -10.06
C LEU A 12 9.48 3.81 -9.95
N ARG A 13 10.19 2.93 -10.66
CA ARG A 13 10.00 1.48 -10.56
C ARG A 13 10.26 0.99 -9.14
N ARG A 14 11.35 1.43 -8.50
CA ARG A 14 11.66 1.07 -7.11
C ARG A 14 10.57 1.53 -6.15
N ARG A 15 10.07 2.77 -6.30
CA ARG A 15 8.95 3.28 -5.49
C ARG A 15 7.68 2.46 -5.68
N LEU A 16 7.40 2.03 -6.92
CA LEU A 16 6.27 1.15 -7.21
C LEU A 16 6.43 -0.21 -6.53
N GLU A 17 7.61 -0.83 -6.63
CA GLU A 17 7.91 -2.12 -5.99
C GLU A 17 7.82 -2.03 -4.46
N GLU A 18 8.34 -0.97 -3.85
CA GLU A 18 8.23 -0.71 -2.41
C GLU A 18 6.76 -0.52 -1.98
N ALA A 19 5.99 0.27 -2.74
CA ALA A 19 4.57 0.49 -2.46
C ALA A 19 3.74 -0.79 -2.64
N GLN A 20 4.07 -1.60 -3.65
CA GLN A 20 3.45 -2.90 -3.89
C GLN A 20 3.72 -3.86 -2.73
N ALA A 21 4.97 -3.96 -2.27
CA ALA A 21 5.33 -4.81 -1.13
C ALA A 21 4.61 -4.36 0.16
N ALA A 22 4.52 -3.06 0.41
CA ALA A 22 3.78 -2.51 1.54
C ALA A 22 2.28 -2.83 1.44
N TYR A 23 1.68 -2.69 0.26
CA TYR A 23 0.27 -3.02 0.02
C TYR A 23 -0.01 -4.52 0.22
N GLN A 24 0.86 -5.40 -0.27
CA GLN A 24 0.72 -6.84 -0.07
C GLN A 24 0.78 -7.22 1.42
N ARG A 25 1.74 -6.67 2.18
CA ARG A 25 1.83 -6.90 3.62
C ARG A 25 0.57 -6.45 4.35
N ALA A 26 0.09 -5.24 4.05
CA ALA A 26 -1.13 -4.71 4.66
C ALA A 26 -2.38 -5.50 4.26
N THR A 27 -2.43 -6.03 3.04
CA THR A 27 -3.51 -6.89 2.55
C THR A 27 -3.54 -8.22 3.29
N THR A 28 -2.38 -8.86 3.45
CA THR A 28 -2.26 -10.12 4.19
C THR A 28 -2.72 -9.96 5.64
N GLU A 29 -2.28 -8.89 6.31
CA GLU A 29 -2.68 -8.62 7.69
C GLU A 29 -4.16 -8.30 7.83
N TYR A 30 -4.70 -7.46 6.94
CA TYR A 30 -6.12 -7.16 6.90
C TYR A 30 -6.97 -8.43 6.70
N ARG A 31 -6.57 -9.30 5.76
CA ARG A 31 -7.26 -10.58 5.52
C ARG A 31 -7.20 -11.50 6.75
N ARG A 32 -6.02 -11.63 7.36
CA ARG A 32 -5.84 -12.42 8.59
C ARG A 32 -6.78 -11.95 9.70
N LEU A 33 -6.81 -10.66 9.98
CA LEU A 33 -7.64 -10.09 11.05
C LEU A 33 -9.13 -10.17 10.72
N THR A 34 -9.50 -10.01 9.45
CA THR A 34 -10.89 -10.19 9.01
C THR A 34 -11.34 -11.64 9.20
N SER A 35 -10.51 -12.62 8.85
CA SER A 35 -10.80 -14.04 9.07
C SER A 35 -10.94 -14.38 10.56
N ILE A 36 -10.08 -13.82 11.42
CA ILE A 36 -10.18 -14.01 12.87
C ILE A 36 -11.49 -13.40 13.38
N SER A 37 -11.78 -12.14 13.04
CA SER A 37 -13.00 -11.46 13.47
C SER A 37 -14.28 -12.15 12.98
N ALA A 38 -14.28 -12.76 11.80
CA ALA A 38 -15.42 -13.52 11.28
C ALA A 38 -15.59 -14.88 11.96
N ALA A 39 -14.52 -15.48 12.48
CA ALA A 39 -14.59 -16.73 13.24
C ALA A 39 -15.02 -16.51 14.70
N THR A 40 -14.84 -15.30 15.24
CA THR A 40 -15.20 -14.93 16.61
C THR A 40 -16.57 -14.23 16.64
N GLU A 41 -17.65 -14.97 16.35
CA GLU A 41 -19.03 -14.44 16.44
C GLU A 41 -19.56 -14.32 17.88
N HIS A 42 -18.73 -14.56 18.91
CA HIS A 42 -19.11 -14.49 20.32
C HIS A 42 -18.73 -13.14 20.95
N PRO A 43 -19.72 -12.25 21.22
CA PRO A 43 -19.49 -10.90 21.73
C PRO A 43 -19.01 -10.84 23.19
N GLU A 44 -19.01 -11.96 23.90
CA GLU A 44 -18.52 -12.04 25.29
C GLU A 44 -17.03 -12.34 25.44
N ASP A 45 -16.30 -12.57 24.34
CA ASP A 45 -14.85 -12.84 24.40
C ASP A 45 -14.06 -11.52 24.58
N PRO A 46 -13.33 -11.33 25.69
CA PRO A 46 -12.52 -10.12 25.91
C PRO A 46 -11.48 -9.88 24.80
N GLY A 47 -11.07 -10.91 24.05
CA GLY A 47 -10.18 -10.78 22.89
C GLY A 47 -10.81 -10.08 21.68
N LEU A 48 -12.14 -9.96 21.62
CA LEU A 48 -12.88 -9.34 20.51
C LEU A 48 -12.76 -7.81 20.48
N VAL A 49 -12.62 -7.17 21.64
CA VAL A 49 -12.41 -5.70 21.74
C VAL A 49 -11.05 -5.31 21.14
N ASP A 50 -10.01 -6.08 21.45
CA ASP A 50 -8.67 -5.93 20.87
C ASP A 50 -8.66 -6.29 19.38
N GLY A 51 -9.38 -7.35 18.98
CA GLY A 51 -9.56 -7.74 17.58
C GLY A 51 -10.22 -6.65 16.73
N THR A 52 -11.20 -5.93 17.28
CA THR A 52 -11.88 -4.83 16.58
C THR A 52 -10.98 -3.61 16.40
N PHE A 53 -10.13 -3.30 17.39
CA PHE A 53 -9.13 -2.25 17.26
C PHE A 53 -8.05 -2.61 16.23
N ALA A 54 -7.52 -3.83 16.30
CA ALA A 54 -6.54 -4.36 15.35
C ALA A 54 -7.09 -4.36 13.92
N LEU A 55 -8.33 -4.80 13.70
CA LEU A 55 -8.98 -4.78 12.39
C LEU A 55 -9.14 -3.36 11.84
N ARG A 56 -9.57 -2.40 12.67
CA ARG A 56 -9.67 -0.99 12.28
C ARG A 56 -8.30 -0.41 11.91
N GLN A 57 -7.25 -0.75 12.66
CA GLN A 57 -5.89 -0.33 12.35
C GLN A 57 -5.39 -0.94 11.03
N ALA A 58 -5.59 -2.24 10.84
CA ALA A 58 -5.21 -2.93 9.61
C ALA A 58 -5.97 -2.41 8.39
N MET A 59 -7.25 -2.08 8.52
CA MET A 59 -8.04 -1.44 7.47
C MET A 59 -7.47 -0.07 7.07
N ARG A 60 -7.07 0.75 8.06
CA ARG A 60 -6.41 2.04 7.80
C ARG A 60 -5.07 1.86 7.09
N LEU A 61 -4.24 0.92 7.55
CA LEU A 61 -2.94 0.61 6.94
C LEU A 61 -3.10 0.09 5.50
N HIS A 62 -4.06 -0.81 5.28
CA HIS A 62 -4.40 -1.33 3.96
C HIS A 62 -4.84 -0.20 3.02
N ARG A 63 -5.75 0.67 3.45
CA ARG A 63 -6.19 1.82 2.64
C ARG A 63 -5.02 2.76 2.31
N HIS A 64 -4.16 3.06 3.29
CA HIS A 64 -3.01 3.93 3.09
C HIS A 64 -1.99 3.33 2.11
N ALA A 65 -1.67 2.05 2.28
CA ALA A 65 -0.76 1.34 1.40
C ALA A 65 -1.32 1.23 -0.03
N ARG A 66 -2.64 1.03 -0.17
CA ARG A 66 -3.33 1.02 -1.47
C ARG A 66 -3.19 2.37 -2.17
N LEU A 67 -3.46 3.47 -1.47
CA LEU A 67 -3.32 4.82 -2.04
C LEU A 67 -1.88 5.13 -2.47
N LYS A 68 -0.89 4.70 -1.68
CA LYS A 68 0.53 4.83 -2.05
C LYS A 68 0.88 4.03 -3.30
N TYR A 69 0.39 2.79 -3.39
CA TYR A 69 0.58 1.94 -4.57
C TYR A 69 -0.08 2.53 -5.81
N GLU A 70 -1.35 2.92 -5.73
CA GLU A 70 -2.10 3.56 -6.82
C GLU A 70 -1.38 4.83 -7.31
N ARG A 71 -0.86 5.65 -6.39
CA ARG A 71 -0.09 6.84 -6.73
C ARG A 71 1.23 6.51 -7.41
N ALA A 72 2.02 5.58 -6.87
CA ALA A 72 3.30 5.17 -7.46
C ALA A 72 3.09 4.55 -8.85
N LEU A 73 2.03 3.76 -9.02
CA LEU A 73 1.64 3.19 -10.31
C LEU A 73 1.30 4.29 -11.30
N LYS A 74 0.48 5.25 -10.90
CA LYS A 74 0.12 6.40 -11.76
C LYS A 74 1.35 7.21 -12.15
N GLU A 75 2.24 7.53 -11.22
CA GLU A 75 3.47 8.28 -11.49
C GLU A 75 4.40 7.52 -12.46
N PHE A 76 4.57 6.22 -12.25
CA PHE A 76 5.34 5.38 -13.17
C PHE A 76 4.70 5.31 -14.56
N THR A 77 3.39 5.05 -14.65
CA THR A 77 2.66 4.98 -15.91
C THR A 77 2.66 6.32 -16.66
N ASP A 78 2.43 7.44 -15.96
CA ASP A 78 2.47 8.79 -16.55
C ASP A 78 3.87 9.11 -17.11
N PHE A 79 4.94 8.71 -16.41
CA PHE A 79 6.30 8.91 -16.86
C PHE A 79 6.65 8.05 -18.08
N ILE A 80 6.25 6.77 -18.07
CA ILE A 80 6.56 5.83 -19.17
C ILE A 80 5.75 6.17 -20.43
N LEU A 81 4.45 6.43 -20.30
CA LEU A 81 3.54 6.62 -21.44
C LEU A 81 3.51 8.06 -21.95
N SER A 82 3.54 9.05 -21.05
CA SER A 82 3.37 10.46 -21.40
C SER A 82 4.64 11.29 -21.26
N GLY A 83 5.74 10.72 -20.74
CA GLY A 83 6.97 11.47 -20.45
C GLY A 83 6.78 12.53 -19.35
N LYS A 84 5.66 12.49 -18.61
CA LYS A 84 5.37 13.44 -17.54
C LYS A 84 6.33 13.18 -16.39
N MET A 85 7.10 14.19 -16.01
CA MET A 85 7.97 14.08 -14.85
C MET A 85 7.14 13.91 -13.58
N PRO A 86 7.56 13.02 -12.67
CA PRO A 86 6.88 12.89 -11.39
C PRO A 86 6.95 14.21 -10.62
N PRO A 87 5.95 14.53 -9.78
CA PRO A 87 6.08 15.64 -8.86
C PRO A 87 7.37 15.43 -8.06
N GLY A 88 8.19 16.48 -7.97
CA GLY A 88 9.49 16.44 -7.29
C GLY A 88 9.39 15.82 -5.88
N PRO A 89 10.50 15.36 -5.29
CA PRO A 89 10.47 14.71 -3.99
C PRO A 89 9.71 15.60 -3.00
N GLN A 90 8.56 15.12 -2.54
CA GLN A 90 7.88 15.76 -1.43
C GLN A 90 8.72 15.45 -0.21
N ALA A 91 9.46 16.48 0.24
CA ALA A 91 10.21 16.50 1.48
C ALA A 91 9.30 16.21 2.69
#